data_AF-A0A355AV97-F1
#
_entry.id   AF-A0A355AV97-F1
#
_cell.length_a   1.000
_cell.length_b   1.000
_cell.length_c   1.000
_cell.angle_alpha   90.00
_cell.angle_beta   90.00
_cell.angle_gamma   90.00
#
_symmetry.space_group_name_H-M   'P 1'
#
loop_
_entity.id
_entity.type
_entity.pdbx_description
1 polymer ?
#
loop_
_entity_poly.entity_id
_entity_poly.type
_entity_poly.pdbx_seq_one_letter_code
_entity_poly.pdbx_strand_id
1 'polypeptide(L)'
;MRGSLGFRLAAIGPLAVCDFAGLDIWAKVFDNLAGEISANQQIPTTIRTLIDNEHYGTKSGRGFFNYSDENTLKARTDARDRGFLEILKLFHSG
;
A
#
# COMPACT_ATOMS: atom_id res chain seq x y z
N MET A 1 -9.02 12.35 -12.47
CA MET A 1 -8.65 10.94 -12.80
C MET A 1 -9.45 9.98 -11.92
N ARG A 2 -10.23 9.05 -12.49
CA ARG A 2 -11.03 8.07 -11.70
C ARG A 2 -10.35 6.70 -11.47
N GLY A 3 -9.14 6.49 -12.00
CA GLY A 3 -8.38 5.23 -11.89
C GLY A 3 -7.16 5.25 -10.96
N SER A 4 -7.06 6.21 -10.03
CA SER A 4 -5.86 6.37 -9.17
C SER A 4 -6.12 5.97 -7.72
N LEU A 5 -6.31 6.94 -6.81
CA LEU A 5 -6.32 6.66 -5.36
C LEU A 5 -7.54 5.83 -4.95
N GLY A 6 -8.75 6.34 -5.15
CA GLY A 6 -9.98 5.64 -4.77
C GLY A 6 -10.11 4.25 -5.44
N PHE A 7 -9.64 4.13 -6.68
CA PHE A 7 -9.60 2.87 -7.42
C PHE A 7 -8.75 1.81 -6.69
N ARG A 8 -7.50 2.15 -6.34
CA ARG A 8 -6.60 1.22 -5.65
C ARG A 8 -7.07 0.89 -4.24
N LEU A 9 -7.60 1.89 -3.53
CA LEU A 9 -8.12 1.71 -2.18
C LEU A 9 -9.34 0.77 -2.15
N ALA A 10 -10.26 0.92 -3.11
CA ALA A 10 -11.43 0.05 -3.20
C ALA A 10 -11.06 -1.41 -3.56
N ALA A 11 -9.97 -1.63 -4.29
CA ALA A 11 -9.57 -2.96 -4.73
C ALA A 11 -8.97 -3.82 -3.60
N ILE A 12 -8.05 -3.24 -2.81
CA ILE A 12 -7.24 -4.02 -1.86
C ILE A 12 -7.09 -3.37 -0.49
N GLY A 13 -7.69 -2.21 -0.27
CA GLY A 13 -7.59 -1.45 0.97
C GLY A 13 -6.27 -0.68 1.14
N PRO A 14 -6.24 0.31 2.04
CA PRO A 14 -5.12 1.24 2.18
C PRO A 14 -3.81 0.57 2.62
N LEU A 15 -3.86 -0.36 3.59
CA LEU A 15 -2.64 -0.96 4.13
C LEU A 15 -1.92 -1.84 3.10
N ALA A 16 -2.68 -2.59 2.29
CA ALA A 16 -2.08 -3.39 1.23
C ALA A 16 -1.54 -2.50 0.12
N VAL A 17 -2.23 -1.41 -0.25
CA VAL A 17 -1.67 -0.39 -1.16
C VAL A 17 -0.34 0.14 -0.62
N CYS A 18 -0.24 0.38 0.69
CA CYS A 18 1.01 0.82 1.30
C CYS A 18 2.13 -0.21 1.17
N ASP A 19 1.86 -1.47 1.51
CA ASP A 19 2.83 -2.56 1.40
C ASP A 19 3.29 -2.82 -0.04
N PHE A 20 2.40 -2.69 -1.03
CA PHE A 20 2.76 -2.84 -2.45
C PHE A 20 3.62 -1.69 -2.99
N ALA A 21 3.50 -0.49 -2.40
CA ALA A 21 4.28 0.67 -2.83
C ALA A 21 5.62 0.81 -2.08
N GLY A 22 5.67 0.38 -0.82
CA GLY A 22 6.85 0.47 0.04
C GLY A 22 6.66 1.46 1.20
N LEU A 23 6.70 0.98 2.43
CA LEU A 23 6.53 1.81 3.63
C LEU A 23 7.65 2.84 3.82
N ASP A 24 8.87 2.49 3.43
CA ASP A 24 10.02 3.39 3.41
C ASP A 24 9.84 4.56 2.43
N ILE A 25 9.25 4.29 1.27
CA ILE A 25 8.91 5.32 0.29
C ILE A 25 7.80 6.23 0.84
N TRP A 26 6.75 5.65 1.42
CA TRP A 26 5.69 6.44 2.06
C TRP A 26 6.22 7.33 3.17
N ALA A 27 7.08 6.81 4.03
CA ALA A 27 7.74 7.59 5.08
C ALA A 27 8.56 8.73 4.49
N LYS A 28 9.35 8.48 3.45
CA LYS A 28 10.17 9.53 2.82
C LYS A 28 9.32 10.63 2.20
N VAL A 29 8.22 10.27 1.52
CA VAL A 29 7.28 11.24 0.94
C VAL A 29 6.58 12.03 2.04
N PHE A 30 6.14 11.35 3.11
CA PHE A 30 5.52 12.00 4.25
C PHE A 30 6.48 13.00 4.92
N ASP A 31 7.71 12.62 5.22
CA ASP A 31 8.70 13.52 5.83
C ASP A 31 8.95 14.79 4.99
N ASN A 32 8.90 14.67 3.66
CA ASN A 32 9.06 15.82 2.77
C ASN A 32 7.84 16.77 2.76
N LEU A 33 6.63 16.25 3.04
CA LEU A 33 5.37 17.01 2.90
C LEU A 33 4.69 17.33 4.23
N ALA A 34 5.06 16.65 5.32
CA ALA A 34 4.35 16.69 6.60
C ALA A 34 4.23 18.11 7.16
N GLY A 35 5.24 18.95 6.91
CA GLY A 35 5.21 20.37 7.27
C GLY A 35 4.11 21.18 6.61
N GLU A 36 3.64 20.75 5.43
CA GLU A 36 2.64 21.45 4.63
C GLU A 36 1.24 20.85 4.75
N ILE A 37 1.14 19.53 4.99
CA ILE A 37 -0.12 18.79 4.85
C ILE A 37 -0.66 18.18 6.15
N SER A 38 0.08 18.24 7.26
CA SER A 38 -0.29 17.55 8.49
C SER A 38 -0.12 18.41 9.74
N ALA A 39 -1.12 18.39 10.62
CA ALA A 39 -1.00 18.96 11.96
C ALA A 39 -0.06 18.14 12.87
N ASN A 40 0.15 16.86 12.54
CA ASN A 40 1.12 16.00 13.20
C ASN A 40 2.21 15.58 12.22
N GLN A 41 3.42 16.07 12.45
CA GLN A 41 4.55 15.85 11.54
C GLN A 41 5.28 14.52 11.79
N GLN A 42 4.81 13.72 12.76
CA GLN A 42 5.47 12.47 13.12
C GLN A 42 4.82 11.27 12.44
N ILE A 43 5.66 10.41 11.86
CA ILE A 43 5.27 9.08 11.39
C ILE A 43 4.78 8.26 12.59
N PRO A 44 3.61 7.59 12.50
CA PRO A 44 3.12 6.71 13.55
C PRO A 44 4.13 5.65 13.96
N THR A 45 4.23 5.36 15.27
CA THR A 45 5.20 4.40 15.83
C THR A 45 5.11 3.03 15.16
N THR A 46 3.92 2.54 14.85
CA THR A 46 3.73 1.26 14.14
C THR A 46 4.46 1.21 12.80
N ILE A 47 4.39 2.30 12.01
CA ILE A 47 5.08 2.37 10.71
C ILE A 47 6.59 2.47 10.93
N ARG A 48 7.02 3.27 11.91
CA ARG A 48 8.44 3.39 12.25
C ARG A 48 9.04 2.04 12.66
N THR A 49 8.36 1.29 13.53
CA THR A 49 8.79 -0.06 13.91
C THR A 49 8.90 -1.00 12.71
N LEU A 50 7.97 -0.96 11.75
CA LEU A 50 8.07 -1.77 10.54
C LEU A 50 9.32 -1.40 9.72
N ILE A 51 9.55 -0.11 9.50
CA ILE A 51 10.70 0.39 8.73
C ILE A 51 12.02 0.04 9.43
N ASP A 52 12.10 0.23 10.75
CA ASP A 52 13.30 -0.07 11.54
C ASP A 52 13.67 -1.57 11.51
N ASN A 53 12.70 -2.44 11.25
CA ASN A 53 12.91 -3.89 11.07
C ASN A 53 13.05 -4.30 9.59
N GLU A 54 13.26 -3.34 8.67
CA GLU A 54 13.34 -3.56 7.22
C GLU A 54 12.07 -4.21 6.62
N HIS A 55 10.93 -4.05 7.29
CA HIS A 55 9.63 -4.55 6.84
C HIS A 55 8.94 -3.51 5.96
N TYR A 56 9.48 -3.32 4.75
CA TYR A 56 9.01 -2.30 3.81
C TYR A 56 7.76 -2.70 3.00
N GLY A 57 7.25 -3.92 3.12
CA GLY A 57 6.10 -4.41 2.39
C GLY A 57 6.46 -5.58 1.48
N THR A 58 5.87 -5.65 0.29
CA THR A 58 6.03 -6.81 -0.60
C THR A 58 7.47 -7.00 -1.06
N LYS A 59 8.24 -5.92 -1.19
CA LYS A 59 9.64 -5.97 -1.65
C LYS A 59 10.61 -6.61 -0.65
N SER A 60 10.26 -6.64 0.64
CA SER A 60 11.07 -7.25 1.70
C SER A 60 10.42 -8.50 2.29
N GLY A 61 9.31 -8.97 1.71
CA GLY A 61 8.57 -10.12 2.23
C GLY A 61 7.75 -9.83 3.49
N ARG A 62 7.73 -8.59 4.00
CA ARG A 62 6.96 -8.23 5.20
C ARG A 62 6.66 -6.74 5.25
N GLY A 63 5.43 -6.38 5.60
CA GLY A 63 5.02 -5.02 5.98
C GLY A 63 3.92 -5.10 7.02
N PHE A 64 2.78 -4.44 6.78
CA PHE A 64 1.55 -4.69 7.54
C PHE A 64 1.11 -6.16 7.43
N PHE A 65 1.31 -6.78 6.27
CA PHE A 65 1.05 -8.21 6.06
C PHE A 65 2.34 -9.02 5.89
N ASN A 66 2.22 -10.35 6.06
CA ASN A 66 3.30 -11.28 5.76
C ASN A 66 3.28 -11.71 4.29
N TYR A 67 4.44 -11.62 3.64
CA TYR A 67 4.69 -12.02 2.25
C TYR A 67 5.94 -12.91 2.13
N SER A 68 6.43 -13.46 3.24
CA SER A 68 7.69 -14.23 3.28
C SER A 68 7.62 -15.52 2.46
N ASP A 69 6.41 -16.03 2.25
CA ASP A 69 6.13 -17.17 1.38
C ASP A 69 5.77 -16.70 -0.04
N GLU A 70 6.45 -17.24 -1.05
CA GLU A 70 6.29 -16.85 -2.45
C GLU A 70 4.86 -17.10 -2.96
N ASN A 71 4.23 -18.19 -2.51
CA ASN A 71 2.84 -18.48 -2.88
C ASN A 71 1.87 -17.44 -2.31
N THR A 72 2.13 -16.95 -1.10
CA THR A 72 1.35 -15.89 -0.47
C THR A 72 1.49 -14.56 -1.21
N LEU A 73 2.71 -14.17 -1.60
CA LEU A 73 2.94 -12.96 -2.39
C LEU A 73 2.25 -13.05 -3.76
N LYS A 74 2.38 -14.21 -4.43
CA LYS A 74 1.72 -14.46 -5.71
C LYS A 74 0.20 -14.37 -5.56
N ALA A 75 -0.39 -15.08 -4.59
CA ALA A 75 -1.83 -15.09 -4.37
C ALA A 75 -2.41 -13.69 -4.10
N ARG A 76 -1.69 -12.87 -3.31
CA ARG A 76 -2.10 -11.48 -3.04
C ARG A 76 -1.95 -10.57 -4.24
N THR A 77 -0.92 -10.77 -5.06
CA THR A 77 -0.72 -10.04 -6.32
C THR A 77 -1.83 -10.37 -7.31
N ASP A 78 -2.14 -11.66 -7.49
CA ASP A 78 -3.23 -12.11 -8.35
C ASP A 78 -4.59 -11.57 -7.85
N ALA A 79 -4.82 -11.54 -6.53
CA ALA A 79 -6.04 -10.99 -5.94
C ALA A 79 -6.18 -9.48 -6.19
N ARG A 80 -5.07 -8.72 -6.06
CA ARG A 80 -5.05 -7.29 -6.40
C ARG A 80 -5.44 -7.06 -7.86
N ASP A 81 -4.80 -7.79 -8.76
CA ASP A 81 -5.00 -7.59 -10.20
C ASP A 81 -6.44 -7.97 -10.61
N ARG A 82 -7.01 -9.03 -10.02
CA ARG A 82 -8.44 -9.35 -10.17
C ARG A 82 -9.34 -8.22 -9.64
N GLY A 83 -9.08 -7.70 -8.44
CA GLY A 83 -9.84 -6.59 -7.87
C GLY A 83 -9.80 -5.33 -8.76
N PHE A 84 -8.65 -5.02 -9.37
CA PHE A 84 -8.54 -3.94 -10.36
C PHE A 84 -9.44 -4.19 -11.58
N LEU A 85 -9.43 -5.41 -12.13
CA LEU A 85 -10.28 -5.75 -13.27
C LEU A 85 -11.77 -5.67 -12.93
N GLU A 86 -12.17 -6.10 -11.73
CA GLU A 86 -13.56 -6.03 -11.27
C GLU A 86 -14.04 -4.57 -11.16
N ILE A 87 -13.27 -3.70 -10.54
CA ILE A 87 -13.62 -2.28 -10.45
C ILE A 87 -13.62 -1.60 -11.82
N LEU A 88 -12.68 -1.94 -12.70
CA LEU A 88 -12.66 -1.42 -14.08
C LEU A 88 -13.93 -1.82 -14.84
N LYS A 89 -14.37 -3.08 -14.72
CA LYS A 89 -15.63 -3.53 -15.34
C LYS A 89 -16.80 -2.68 -14.86
N LEU A 90 -16.89 -2.39 -13.56
CA LEU A 90 -17.96 -1.53 -13.01
C LEU A 90 -17.95 -0.12 -13.61
N PHE A 91 -16.79 0.44 -13.94
CA PHE A 91 -16.72 1.76 -14.60
C PHE A 91 -17.15 1.76 -16.07
N HIS A 92 -17.12 0.60 -16.74
CA HIS A 92 -17.43 0.45 -18.16
C HIS A 92 -18.75 -0.29 -18.43
N SER A 93 -19.47 -0.72 -17.39
CA SER A 93 -20.76 -1.44 -17.49
C SER A 93 -21.98 -0.52 -17.53
N GLY A 94 -21.83 0.71 -18.05
CA GLY A 94 -22.88 1.72 -18.18
C GLY A 94 -23.30 1.94 -19.63
#